data_AF-A0AAV7DBS0-F1
#
_entry.id   AF-A0AAV7DBS0-F1
#
_cell.length_a   1.000
_cell.length_b   1.000
_cell.length_c   1.000
_cell.angle_alpha   90.00
_cell.angle_beta   90.00
_cell.angle_gamma   90.00
#
_symmetry.space_group_name_H-M   'P 1'
#
loop_
_entity.id
_entity.type
_entity.pdbx_description
1 polymer ?
#
loop_
_entity_poly.entity_id
_entity_poly.type
_entity_poly.pdbx_seq_one_letter_code
_entity_poly.pdbx_strand_id
1 'polypeptide(L)'
;MRYNEKELLSLSRQRAEKAAELSMRGPKKGSVLKKRLVKLVVNFLFYFRADEEEPVGALLLEHCMVKKDEEKGFLISFIDEPDKRYIFECSSQEQRDEWVEALTNASYEFMRKSLLFYRNEILKISGKVSLGDVGHHLCFSLILTLVCACRILWSNMGYRQTLAFSWNPQTSDVNLVSFQATGPDCN
;
A
#
# COMPACT_ATOMS: atom_id res chain seq x y z
N MET A 1 -12.39 -2.12 8.99
CA MET A 1 -11.74 -0.91 9.54
C MET A 1 -12.56 0.32 9.14
N ARG A 2 -12.77 1.31 10.03
CA ARG A 2 -13.45 2.57 9.69
C ARG A 2 -12.37 3.64 9.50
N TYR A 3 -12.06 4.01 8.26
CA TYR A 3 -11.11 5.09 7.97
C TYR A 3 -11.82 6.44 8.11
N ASN A 4 -11.11 7.43 8.66
CA ASN A 4 -11.59 8.81 8.72
C ASN A 4 -11.58 9.41 7.31
N GLU A 5 -12.64 10.12 6.91
CA GLU A 5 -12.76 10.72 5.56
C GLU A 5 -11.57 11.65 5.25
N LYS A 6 -11.07 12.38 6.26
CA LYS A 6 -9.89 13.25 6.13
C LYS A 6 -8.61 12.47 5.83
N GLU A 7 -8.42 11.32 6.47
CA GLU A 7 -7.26 10.45 6.24
C GLU A 7 -7.33 9.83 4.84
N LEU A 8 -8.53 9.40 4.44
CA LEU A 8 -8.76 8.82 3.12
C LEU A 8 -8.49 9.82 2.00
N LEU A 9 -8.90 11.08 2.19
CA LEU A 9 -8.61 12.17 1.26
C LEU A 9 -7.11 12.50 1.22
N SER A 10 -6.44 12.52 2.37
CA SER A 10 -4.98 12.71 2.42
C SER A 10 -4.24 11.59 1.70
N LEU A 11 -4.70 10.34 1.84
CA LEU A 11 -4.11 9.18 1.15
C LEU A 11 -4.32 9.26 -0.36
N SER A 12 -5.51 9.69 -0.82
CA SER A 12 -5.84 9.77 -2.24
C SER A 12 -4.93 10.74 -3.02
N ARG A 13 -4.37 11.75 -2.32
CA ARG A 13 -3.43 12.74 -2.84
C ARG A 13 -1.99 12.25 -2.92
N GLN A 14 -1.65 11.14 -2.27
CA GLN A 14 -0.30 10.59 -2.33
C GLN A 14 0.05 10.07 -3.73
N ARG A 15 1.35 9.78 -3.92
CA ARG A 15 1.86 9.18 -5.15
C ARG A 15 1.17 7.83 -5.36
N ALA A 16 0.53 7.68 -6.52
CA ALA A 16 -0.04 6.40 -6.93
C ALA A 16 1.07 5.48 -7.43
N GLU A 17 0.97 4.21 -7.06
CA GLU A 17 1.77 3.14 -7.68
C GLU A 17 1.38 2.99 -9.15
N LYS A 18 0.07 3.03 -9.44
CA LYS A 18 -0.47 3.02 -10.79
C LYS A 18 -1.65 3.97 -10.90
N ALA A 19 -1.69 4.76 -11.97
CA ALA A 19 -2.81 5.64 -12.27
C ALA A 19 -3.09 5.65 -13.77
N ALA A 20 -4.36 5.57 -14.15
CA ALA A 20 -4.79 5.64 -15.55
C ALA A 20 -6.27 6.01 -15.65
N GLU A 21 -6.67 6.55 -16.79
CA GLU A 21 -8.08 6.66 -17.13
C GLU A 21 -8.63 5.31 -17.56
N LEU A 22 -9.68 4.85 -16.89
CA LEU A 22 -10.39 3.61 -17.18
C LEU A 22 -11.89 3.87 -17.30
N SER A 23 -12.57 3.07 -18.11
CA SER A 23 -14.03 3.03 -18.11
C SER A 23 -14.50 2.13 -16.97
N MET A 24 -15.22 2.67 -16.01
CA MET A 24 -15.63 1.97 -14.79
C MET A 24 -17.16 1.91 -14.66
N ARG A 25 -17.67 0.76 -14.22
CA ARG A 25 -19.05 0.54 -13.81
C ARG A 25 -19.07 0.02 -12.37
N GLY A 26 -19.86 0.70 -11.52
CA GLY A 26 -20.04 0.31 -10.13
C GLY A 26 -21.11 -0.78 -9.94
N PRO A 27 -21.36 -1.22 -8.70
CA PRO A 27 -22.27 -2.33 -8.39
C PRO A 27 -23.76 -1.98 -8.54
N LYS A 28 -24.12 -0.72 -8.79
CA LYS A 28 -25.51 -0.28 -8.91
C LYS A 28 -26.14 -0.88 -10.18
N LYS A 29 -27.28 -1.59 -10.02
CA LYS A 29 -28.06 -2.13 -11.14
C LYS A 29 -28.43 -1.02 -12.14
N GLY A 30 -28.18 -1.27 -13.42
CA GLY A 30 -28.40 -0.30 -14.51
C GLY A 30 -27.33 0.80 -14.62
N SER A 31 -26.21 0.71 -13.89
CA SER A 31 -25.11 1.65 -14.07
C SER A 31 -24.40 1.45 -15.40
N VAL A 32 -24.06 2.57 -16.04
CA VAL A 32 -23.33 2.62 -17.31
C VAL A 32 -21.84 2.78 -17.04
N LEU A 33 -21.01 2.29 -17.96
CA LEU A 33 -19.57 2.53 -17.92
C LEU A 33 -19.30 4.03 -18.07
N LYS A 34 -18.47 4.57 -17.18
CA LYS A 34 -18.07 5.98 -17.20
C LYS A 34 -16.56 6.06 -17.12
N LYS A 35 -15.95 6.93 -17.93
CA LYS A 35 -14.52 7.24 -17.80
C LYS A 35 -14.25 7.86 -16.44
N ARG A 36 -13.24 7.34 -15.75
CA ARG A 36 -12.78 7.76 -14.43
C ARG A 36 -11.27 7.68 -14.39
N LEU A 37 -10.64 8.64 -13.73
CA LEU A 37 -9.24 8.50 -13.36
C LEU A 37 -9.18 7.54 -12.18
N VAL A 38 -8.48 6.41 -12.35
CA VAL A 38 -8.32 5.39 -11.31
C VAL A 38 -6.89 5.44 -10.81
N LYS A 39 -6.71 5.49 -9.48
CA LYS A 39 -5.41 5.55 -8.81
C LYS A 39 -5.30 4.46 -7.77
N LEU A 40 -4.26 3.63 -7.87
CA LEU A 40 -3.86 2.67 -6.85
C LEU A 40 -2.82 3.32 -5.92
N VAL A 41 -3.16 3.44 -4.64
CA VAL A 41 -2.27 3.98 -3.60
C VAL A 41 -2.24 2.95 -2.46
N VAL A 42 -1.10 2.30 -2.26
CA VAL A 42 -0.96 1.19 -1.30
C VAL A 42 -1.99 0.11 -1.60
N ASN A 43 -2.98 -0.11 -0.74
CA ASN A 43 -4.05 -1.09 -0.89
C ASN A 43 -5.42 -0.44 -1.16
N PHE A 44 -5.43 0.84 -1.53
CA PHE A 44 -6.64 1.57 -1.89
C PHE A 44 -6.68 1.87 -3.38
N LEU A 45 -7.80 1.53 -3.99
CA LEU A 45 -8.14 1.91 -5.36
C LEU A 45 -9.12 3.08 -5.33
N PHE A 46 -8.61 4.28 -5.57
CA PHE A 46 -9.38 5.50 -5.68
C PHE A 46 -9.87 5.72 -7.11
N TYR A 47 -11.06 6.28 -7.27
CA TYR A 47 -11.57 6.68 -8.58
C TYR A 47 -12.18 8.08 -8.53
N PHE A 48 -11.80 8.91 -9.50
CA PHE A 48 -12.11 10.34 -9.57
C PHE A 48 -12.92 10.64 -10.84
N ARG A 49 -13.72 11.69 -10.78
CA ARG A 49 -14.22 12.35 -11.99
C ARG A 49 -13.11 13.22 -12.57
N ALA A 50 -13.15 13.46 -13.88
CA ALA A 50 -12.11 14.23 -14.56
C ALA A 50 -11.94 15.65 -13.98
N ASP A 51 -13.03 16.24 -13.50
CA ASP A 51 -13.08 17.63 -13.02
C ASP A 51 -13.04 17.77 -11.49
N GLU A 52 -12.84 16.67 -10.75
CA GLU A 52 -12.90 16.66 -9.29
C GLU A 52 -11.57 16.21 -8.67
N GLU A 53 -11.06 16.99 -7.71
CA GLU A 53 -9.88 16.62 -6.91
C GLU A 53 -10.22 15.61 -5.81
N GLU A 54 -11.49 15.53 -5.41
CA GLU A 54 -11.96 14.58 -4.41
C GLU A 54 -12.32 13.25 -5.09
N PRO A 55 -11.93 12.11 -4.49
CA PRO A 55 -12.30 10.81 -5.03
C PRO A 55 -13.82 10.62 -4.87
N VAL A 56 -14.47 10.15 -5.93
CA VAL A 56 -15.89 9.74 -5.87
C VAL A 56 -16.06 8.57 -4.92
N GLY A 57 -15.01 7.74 -4.78
CA GLY A 57 -14.94 6.71 -3.77
C GLY A 57 -13.58 6.01 -3.78
N ALA A 58 -13.42 5.11 -2.82
CA ALA A 58 -12.24 4.28 -2.65
C ALA A 58 -12.66 2.83 -2.40
N LEU A 59 -11.93 1.90 -3.00
CA LEU A 59 -12.06 0.48 -2.74
C LEU A 59 -10.85 0.01 -1.95
N LEU A 60 -11.09 -0.60 -0.79
CA LEU A 60 -10.06 -1.27 -0.01
C LEU A 60 -9.84 -2.68 -0.58
N LEU A 61 -8.64 -3.00 -1.04
CA LEU A 61 -8.30 -4.27 -1.68
C LEU A 61 -8.01 -5.40 -0.67
N GLU A 62 -8.88 -5.51 0.34
CA GLU A 62 -8.90 -6.61 1.31
C GLU A 62 -9.98 -7.62 0.91
N HIS A 63 -9.63 -8.91 0.96
CA HIS A 63 -10.52 -10.02 0.55
C HIS A 63 -11.19 -9.80 -0.82
N CYS A 64 -10.51 -9.11 -1.73
CA CYS A 64 -10.97 -8.88 -3.08
C CYS A 64 -10.50 -9.99 -4.02
N MET A 65 -11.33 -10.32 -4.99
CA MET A 65 -11.01 -11.21 -6.09
C MET A 65 -11.01 -10.39 -7.37
N VAL A 66 -9.85 -10.38 -8.04
CA VAL A 66 -9.68 -9.74 -9.35
C VAL A 66 -9.75 -10.83 -10.42
N LYS A 67 -10.68 -10.70 -11.37
CA LYS A 67 -10.76 -11.62 -12.53
C LYS A 67 -10.56 -10.85 -13.82
N LYS A 68 -9.82 -11.47 -14.75
CA LYS A 68 -9.67 -10.98 -16.12
C LYS A 68 -10.94 -11.28 -16.90
N ASP A 69 -11.37 -10.34 -17.74
CA ASP A 69 -12.36 -10.56 -18.77
C ASP A 69 -11.65 -10.85 -20.12
N GLU A 70 -12.32 -11.60 -21.01
CA GLU A 70 -11.71 -12.10 -22.26
C GLU A 70 -11.36 -10.97 -23.24
N GLU A 71 -12.03 -9.83 -23.15
CA GLU A 71 -11.78 -8.66 -24.01
C GLU A 71 -10.63 -7.79 -23.48
N LYS A 72 -10.94 -6.57 -23.02
CA LYS A 72 -10.01 -5.58 -22.45
C LYS A 72 -10.39 -5.20 -21.03
N GLY A 73 -11.27 -5.98 -20.41
CA GLY A 73 -11.85 -5.69 -19.11
C GLY A 73 -11.25 -6.52 -17.99
N PHE A 74 -11.44 -6.05 -16.76
CA PHE A 74 -11.29 -6.85 -15.56
C PHE A 74 -12.41 -6.50 -14.58
N LEU A 75 -12.69 -7.41 -13.66
CA LEU A 75 -13.68 -7.21 -12.62
C LEU A 75 -13.06 -7.40 -11.24
N ILE A 76 -13.55 -6.62 -10.29
CA ILE A 76 -13.24 -6.75 -8.87
C ILE A 76 -14.53 -7.10 -8.12
N SER A 77 -14.49 -8.17 -7.33
CA SER A 77 -15.56 -8.54 -6.41
C SER A 77 -15.00 -8.77 -5.01
N PHE A 78 -15.82 -8.60 -3.98
CA PHE A 78 -15.42 -8.82 -2.59
C PHE A 78 -16.01 -10.12 -2.07
N ILE A 79 -15.24 -10.91 -1.32
CA ILE A 79 -15.70 -12.18 -0.75
C ILE A 79 -16.86 -11.93 0.23
N ASP A 80 -16.74 -10.88 1.05
CA ASP A 80 -17.75 -10.49 2.04
C ASP A 80 -19.04 -9.96 1.39
N GLU A 81 -18.95 -9.42 0.17
CA GLU A 81 -20.06 -8.78 -0.54
C GLU A 81 -20.05 -9.16 -2.04
N PRO A 82 -20.44 -10.39 -2.41
CA PRO A 82 -20.32 -10.91 -3.77
C PRO A 82 -21.21 -10.18 -4.80
N ASP A 83 -22.25 -9.49 -4.33
CA ASP A 83 -23.11 -8.64 -5.16
C ASP A 83 -22.44 -7.31 -5.52
N LYS A 84 -21.43 -6.87 -4.77
CA LYS A 84 -20.64 -5.67 -5.07
C LYS A 84 -19.56 -6.01 -6.08
N ARG A 85 -19.93 -5.97 -7.35
CA ARG A 85 -19.02 -6.15 -8.49
C ARG A 85 -18.72 -4.82 -9.17
N TYR A 86 -17.43 -4.56 -9.38
CA TYR A 86 -16.93 -3.43 -10.14
C TYR A 86 -16.33 -3.94 -11.45
N ILE A 87 -16.73 -3.34 -12.56
CA ILE A 87 -16.24 -3.70 -13.90
C ILE A 87 -15.40 -2.54 -14.41
N PHE A 88 -14.22 -2.85 -14.92
CA PHE A 88 -13.29 -1.89 -15.50
C PHE A 88 -12.96 -2.33 -16.92
N GLU A 89 -12.91 -1.37 -17.85
CA GLU A 89 -12.45 -1.57 -19.22
C GLU A 89 -11.22 -0.70 -19.46
N CYS A 90 -10.18 -1.35 -19.99
CA CYS A 90 -8.92 -0.75 -20.38
C CYS A 90 -8.88 -0.42 -21.88
N SER A 91 -7.95 0.44 -22.28
CA SER A 91 -7.72 0.77 -23.69
C SER A 91 -7.08 -0.38 -24.47
N SER A 92 -6.28 -1.22 -23.79
CA SER A 92 -5.59 -2.38 -24.35
C SER A 92 -5.54 -3.57 -23.39
N GLN A 93 -5.19 -4.75 -23.91
CA GLN A 93 -5.04 -5.98 -23.11
C GLN A 93 -3.81 -5.90 -22.20
N GLU A 94 -2.74 -5.28 -22.66
CA GLU A 94 -1.53 -5.03 -21.88
C GLU A 94 -1.85 -4.16 -20.67
N GLN A 95 -2.60 -3.06 -20.89
CA GLN A 95 -3.04 -2.21 -19.78
C GLN A 95 -3.88 -2.98 -18.78
N ARG A 96 -4.81 -3.85 -19.23
CA ARG A 96 -5.59 -4.74 -18.36
C ARG A 96 -4.68 -5.64 -17.52
N ASP A 97 -3.71 -6.28 -18.15
CA ASP A 97 -2.83 -7.23 -17.47
C ASP A 97 -1.95 -6.56 -16.42
N GLU A 98 -1.39 -5.39 -16.72
CA GLU A 98 -0.65 -4.59 -15.75
C GLU A 98 -1.53 -4.15 -14.57
N TRP A 99 -2.80 -3.80 -14.81
CA TRP A 99 -3.74 -3.46 -13.73
C TRP A 99 -4.08 -4.67 -12.87
N VAL A 100 -4.35 -5.82 -13.49
CA VAL A 100 -4.67 -7.06 -12.76
C VAL A 100 -3.48 -7.48 -11.89
N GLU A 101 -2.27 -7.38 -12.42
CA GLU A 101 -1.04 -7.65 -11.66
C GLU A 101 -0.88 -6.68 -10.49
N ALA A 102 -0.96 -5.38 -10.72
CA ALA A 102 -0.84 -4.37 -9.68
C ALA A 102 -1.88 -4.54 -8.57
N LEU A 103 -3.15 -4.80 -8.94
CA LEU A 103 -4.22 -5.04 -7.97
C LEU A 103 -4.03 -6.34 -7.19
N THR A 104 -3.49 -7.38 -7.83
CA THR A 104 -3.15 -8.65 -7.16
C THR A 104 -2.03 -8.45 -6.15
N ASN A 105 -0.99 -7.68 -6.51
CA ASN A 105 0.14 -7.35 -5.63
C ASN A 105 -0.28 -6.44 -4.47
N ALA A 106 -1.22 -5.52 -4.70
CA ALA A 106 -1.77 -4.66 -3.66
C ALA A 106 -2.75 -5.38 -2.71
N SER A 107 -3.22 -6.58 -3.07
CA SER A 107 -4.16 -7.33 -2.23
C SER A 107 -3.50 -7.82 -0.94
N TYR A 108 -4.27 -7.84 0.15
CA TYR A 108 -3.80 -8.25 1.48
C TYR A 108 -3.12 -9.63 1.49
N GLU A 109 -3.59 -10.58 0.68
CA GLU A 109 -2.98 -11.92 0.60
C GLU A 109 -1.54 -11.89 0.09
N PHE A 110 -1.23 -11.00 -0.85
CA PHE A 110 0.15 -10.82 -1.31
C PHE A 110 0.99 -10.15 -0.24
N MET A 111 0.51 -9.05 0.36
CA MET A 111 1.23 -8.36 1.44
C MET A 111 1.48 -9.29 2.65
N ARG A 112 0.51 -10.13 3.01
CA ARG A 112 0.64 -11.13 4.08
C ARG A 112 1.67 -12.20 3.75
N LYS A 113 1.66 -12.75 2.52
CA LYS A 113 2.67 -13.72 2.08
C LYS A 113 4.08 -13.11 2.07
N SER A 114 4.21 -11.88 1.58
CA SER A 114 5.46 -11.13 1.61
C SER A 114 5.96 -10.91 3.03
N LEU A 115 5.09 -10.51 3.97
CA LEU A 115 5.44 -10.33 5.38
C LEU A 115 5.87 -11.64 6.05
N LEU A 116 5.15 -12.74 5.80
CA LEU A 116 5.54 -14.07 6.28
C LEU A 116 6.87 -14.53 5.67
N PHE A 117 7.08 -14.28 4.38
CA PHE A 117 8.34 -14.57 3.71
C PHE A 117 9.50 -13.79 4.34
N TYR A 118 9.38 -12.47 4.49
CA TYR A 118 10.42 -11.65 5.11
C TYR A 118 10.68 -12.04 6.56
N ARG A 119 9.63 -12.33 7.35
CA ARG A 119 9.80 -12.88 8.71
C ARG A 119 10.63 -14.16 8.70
N ASN A 120 10.34 -15.08 7.78
CA ASN A 120 11.05 -16.35 7.67
C ASN A 120 12.49 -16.17 7.17
N GLU A 121 12.74 -15.30 6.22
CA GLU A 121 14.10 -14.99 5.75
C GLU A 121 14.94 -14.31 6.83
N ILE A 122 14.36 -13.37 7.59
CA ILE A 122 15.01 -12.76 8.76
C ILE A 122 15.34 -13.85 9.79
N LEU A 123 14.43 -14.78 10.09
CA LEU A 123 14.69 -15.88 11.02
C LEU A 123 15.77 -16.84 10.49
N LYS A 124 15.82 -17.12 9.19
CA LYS A 124 16.88 -17.95 8.58
C LYS A 124 18.23 -17.29 8.61
N ILE A 125 18.30 -15.99 8.35
CA ILE A 125 19.54 -15.20 8.45
C ILE A 125 19.95 -15.09 9.92
N SER A 126 19.02 -14.77 10.82
CA SER A 126 19.26 -14.71 12.26
C SER A 126 19.63 -16.07 12.88
N GLY A 127 19.22 -17.18 12.25
CA GLY A 127 19.58 -18.55 12.64
C GLY A 127 20.84 -19.10 11.95
N LYS A 128 21.38 -18.43 10.92
CA LYS A 128 22.61 -18.84 10.19
C LYS A 128 23.79 -17.89 10.36
N VAL A 129 23.60 -16.72 10.96
CA VAL A 129 24.71 -15.84 11.31
C VAL A 129 25.29 -16.33 12.64
N SER A 130 26.22 -17.28 12.57
CA SER A 130 27.31 -17.33 13.55
C SER A 130 27.99 -15.97 13.50
N LEU A 131 27.69 -15.15 14.51
CA LEU A 131 28.25 -13.81 14.74
C LEU A 131 29.78 -13.88 14.76
N GLY A 132 30.38 -13.64 13.60
CA GLY A 132 31.78 -13.29 13.44
C GLY A 132 31.84 -11.96 12.71
N ASP A 133 31.78 -10.88 13.48
CA ASP A 133 32.21 -9.48 13.24
C ASP A 133 31.88 -8.73 11.93
N VAL A 134 31.35 -9.35 10.89
CA VAL A 134 31.02 -8.68 9.61
C VAL A 134 29.51 -8.39 9.48
N GLY A 135 28.67 -9.03 10.31
CA GLY A 135 27.21 -8.84 10.32
C GLY A 135 26.73 -7.54 11.00
N HIS A 136 27.55 -6.94 11.87
CA HIS A 136 27.16 -5.74 12.63
C HIS A 136 26.99 -4.50 11.75
N HIS A 137 27.84 -4.29 10.75
CA HIS A 137 27.76 -3.14 9.84
C HIS A 137 26.61 -3.26 8.84
N LEU A 138 26.30 -4.47 8.37
CA LEU A 138 25.20 -4.70 7.43
C LEU A 138 23.85 -4.64 8.13
N CYS A 139 23.73 -5.14 9.37
CA CYS A 139 22.50 -5.02 10.15
C CYS A 139 22.21 -3.57 10.54
N PHE A 140 23.23 -2.80 10.93
CA PHE A 140 23.06 -1.35 11.15
C PHE A 140 22.68 -0.61 9.88
N SER A 141 23.26 -0.96 8.73
CA SER A 141 22.93 -0.33 7.44
C SER A 141 21.50 -0.67 6.97
N LEU A 142 21.06 -1.92 7.15
CA LEU A 142 19.68 -2.34 6.84
C LEU A 142 18.65 -1.71 7.79
N ILE A 143 18.97 -1.59 9.08
CA ILE A 143 18.12 -0.88 10.04
C ILE A 143 18.11 0.62 9.73
N LEU A 144 19.25 1.25 9.41
CA LEU A 144 19.30 2.66 9.02
C LEU A 144 18.54 2.90 7.72
N THR A 145 18.62 2.02 6.73
CA THR A 145 17.91 2.18 5.45
C THR A 145 16.42 1.95 5.59
N LEU A 146 15.97 1.01 6.44
CA LEU A 146 14.56 0.85 6.78
C LEU A 146 14.03 2.04 7.60
N VAL A 147 14.81 2.54 8.55
CA VAL A 147 14.48 3.75 9.33
C VAL A 147 14.50 5.00 8.44
N CYS A 148 15.43 5.12 7.49
CA CYS A 148 15.48 6.20 6.51
C CYS A 148 14.36 6.11 5.48
N ALA A 149 14.00 4.91 5.02
CA ALA A 149 12.85 4.70 4.13
C ALA A 149 11.54 5.05 4.85
N CYS A 150 11.39 4.66 6.12
CA CYS A 150 10.31 5.13 6.97
C CYS A 150 10.36 6.66 7.16
N ARG A 151 11.53 7.26 7.41
CA ARG A 151 11.70 8.71 7.54
C ARG A 151 11.36 9.47 6.26
N ILE A 152 11.67 8.93 5.09
CA ILE A 152 11.38 9.56 3.78
C ILE A 152 9.88 9.47 3.47
N LEU A 153 9.25 8.34 3.79
CA LEU A 153 7.80 8.18 3.70
C LEU A 153 7.07 9.09 4.70
N TRP A 154 7.63 9.31 5.89
CA TRP A 154 7.00 10.08 6.97
C TRP A 154 7.28 11.60 6.93
N SER A 155 8.46 12.03 6.49
CA SER A 155 8.79 13.45 6.24
C SER A 155 7.96 14.04 5.09
N ASN A 156 7.63 13.23 4.07
CA ASN A 156 6.69 13.64 3.01
C ASN A 156 5.24 13.81 3.51
N MET A 157 4.93 13.33 4.72
CA MET A 157 3.65 13.56 5.41
C MET A 157 3.68 14.76 6.37
N GLY A 158 4.78 15.54 6.42
CA GLY A 158 4.87 16.79 7.21
C GLY A 158 5.10 16.60 8.72
N TYR A 159 5.42 15.39 9.17
CA TYR A 159 5.68 15.09 10.58
C TYR A 159 7.19 15.05 10.86
N ARG A 160 7.63 15.69 11.94
CA ARG A 160 9.01 15.54 12.45
C ARG A 160 9.04 14.42 13.47
N GLN A 161 9.84 13.38 13.20
CA GLN A 161 10.10 12.30 14.15
C GLN A 161 11.54 12.35 14.65
N THR A 162 11.67 12.37 15.98
CA THR A 162 12.93 12.09 16.68
C THR A 162 12.78 10.72 17.32
N LEU A 163 13.45 9.71 16.75
CA LEU A 163 13.58 8.38 17.33
C LEU A 163 14.93 8.30 18.02
N ALA A 164 14.94 8.05 19.33
CA ALA A 164 16.17 7.73 20.04
C ALA A 164 16.17 6.24 20.39
N PHE A 165 17.20 5.55 19.91
CA PHE A 165 17.46 4.15 20.22
C PHE A 165 18.61 4.05 21.21
N SER A 166 18.48 3.18 22.22
CA SER A 166 19.54 2.81 23.15
C SER A 166 19.97 1.42 22.76
N TRP A 167 21.28 1.29 22.62
CA TRP A 167 21.93 0.03 22.42
C TRP A 167 22.38 -0.51 23.78
N ASN A 168 22.00 -1.75 24.09
CA ASN A 168 22.49 -2.46 25.26
C ASN A 168 23.72 -3.30 24.88
N PRO A 169 24.94 -2.95 25.35
CA PRO A 169 26.16 -3.64 24.96
C PRO A 169 26.24 -5.10 25.42
N GLN A 170 25.47 -5.47 26.44
CA GLN A 170 25.55 -6.78 27.08
C GLN A 170 24.61 -7.81 26.44
N THR A 171 23.48 -7.36 25.89
CA THR A 171 22.49 -8.25 25.25
C THR A 171 22.44 -8.09 23.74
N SER A 172 23.19 -7.13 23.18
CA SER A 172 23.16 -6.77 21.76
C SER A 172 21.77 -6.35 21.25
N ASP A 173 20.87 -5.96 22.15
CA ASP A 173 19.53 -5.49 21.81
C ASP A 173 19.53 -3.98 21.51
N VAL A 174 18.72 -3.59 20.52
CA VAL A 174 18.41 -2.18 20.22
C VAL A 174 16.98 -1.92 20.66
N ASN A 175 16.84 -1.09 21.70
CA ASN A 175 15.53 -0.75 22.25
C ASN A 175 15.15 0.68 21.84
N LEU A 176 13.87 0.87 21.47
CA LEU A 176 13.30 2.20 21.28
C LEU A 176 13.12 2.85 22.66
N VAL A 177 13.87 3.91 22.92
CA VAL A 177 13.93 4.56 24.25
C VAL A 177 12.98 5.73 24.32
N SER A 178 12.82 6.43 23.21
CA SER A 178 11.87 7.53 23.11
C SER A 178 11.28 7.60 21.72
N PHE A 179 9.97 7.79 21.71
CA PHE A 179 9.18 8.12 20.55
C PHE A 179 8.55 9.49 20.81
N GLN A 180 9.03 10.51 20.11
CA GLN A 180 8.36 11.81 20.07
C GLN A 180 7.95 12.09 18.62
N ALA A 181 6.64 12.08 18.39
CA ALA A 181 6.03 12.56 17.17
C ALA A 181 5.42 13.92 17.45
N THR A 182 6.01 14.98 16.88
CA THR A 182 5.38 16.29 16.83
C THR A 182 4.67 16.42 15.49
N GLY A 183 3.35 16.65 15.55
CA GLY A 183 2.55 17.00 14.38
C GLY A 183 2.92 18.39 13.87
N PRO A 184 2.48 18.76 12.64
CA PRO A 184 2.60 20.14 12.20
C PRO A 184 1.82 21.04 13.14
N ASP A 185 2.48 22.07 13.69
CA ASP A 185 1.81 23.12 14.44
C ASP A 185 0.81 23.81 13.51
N CYS A 186 -0.48 23.73 13.84
CA CYS A 186 -1.51 24.50 13.17
C CYS A 186 -1.30 25.98 13.50
N ASN A 187 -0.85 26.76 12.51
CA ASN A 187 -1.13 28.18 12.40
C ASN A 187 -1.99 28.40 11.17
#